data_AF-A0A976E458-F1
#
_entry.id   AF-A0A976E458-F1
#
_cell.length_a   1.000
_cell.length_b   1.000
_cell.length_c   1.000
_cell.angle_alpha   90.00
_cell.angle_beta   90.00
_cell.angle_gamma   90.00
#
_symmetry.space_group_name_H-M   'P 1'
#
loop_
_entity.id
_entity.type
_entity.pdbx_description
1 polymer ?
#
loop_
_entity_poly.entity_id
_entity_poly.type
_entity_poly.pdbx_seq_one_letter_code
_entity_poly.pdbx_strand_id
1 'polypeptide(L)'
;MSRAPYRKQREQRPTMLIMGEGFAEVALLKHLRSLFLPRDAGLALTIDNARGKGARNVVNAAYAKARVFAYDHVWVLLDTDTDYDERLISDAKKKKIQIAACNPCLEAALLQIKGVEATGQNRRYQTPV
;
A
#
# COMPACT_ATOMS: atom_id res chain seq x y z
N MET A 1 -12.41 43.18 28.32
CA MET A 1 -11.45 42.51 27.42
C MET A 1 -11.69 41.00 27.47
N SER A 2 -12.26 40.40 26.43
CA SER A 2 -12.54 38.95 26.38
C SER A 2 -11.32 38.17 25.91
N ARG A 3 -10.88 37.17 26.68
CA ARG A 3 -9.81 36.23 26.29
C ARG A 3 -10.23 35.47 25.04
N ALA A 4 -9.38 35.45 24.01
CA ALA A 4 -9.56 34.59 22.85
C ALA A 4 -9.67 33.12 23.31
N PRO A 5 -10.54 32.30 22.71
CA PRO A 5 -10.76 30.93 23.15
C PRO A 5 -9.47 30.10 23.03
N TYR A 6 -9.19 29.29 24.05
CA TYR A 6 -8.07 28.35 24.08
C TYR A 6 -8.17 27.39 22.90
N ARG A 7 -7.32 27.57 21.89
CA ARG A 7 -7.27 26.70 20.71
C ARG A 7 -6.64 25.37 21.13
N LYS A 8 -7.48 24.33 21.27
CA LYS A 8 -7.03 22.96 21.53
C LYS A 8 -5.97 22.60 20.47
N GLN A 9 -4.74 22.38 20.93
CA GLN A 9 -3.62 22.07 20.04
C GLN A 9 -3.95 20.76 19.31
N ARG A 10 -3.83 20.77 17.98
CA ARG A 10 -4.06 19.58 17.17
C ARG A 10 -2.94 18.60 17.48
N GLU A 11 -3.30 17.44 18.01
CA GLU A 11 -2.36 16.36 18.24
C GLU A 11 -1.72 15.96 16.90
N GLN A 12 -0.39 15.97 16.85
CA GLN A 12 0.34 15.51 15.67
C GLN A 12 0.25 13.99 15.63
N ARG A 13 -0.27 13.46 14.52
CA ARG A 13 -0.42 12.02 14.30
C ARG A 13 0.59 11.59 13.24
N PRO A 14 1.32 10.47 13.41
CA PRO A 14 2.06 9.88 12.31
C PRO A 14 1.15 9.67 11.09
N THR A 15 1.71 9.85 9.92
CA THR A 15 1.03 9.80 8.63
C THR A 15 1.55 8.61 7.83
N MET A 16 0.63 7.83 7.25
CA MET A 16 0.97 6.66 6.47
C MET A 16 0.25 6.69 5.12
N LEU A 17 0.99 6.47 4.05
CA LEU A 17 0.46 6.18 2.72
C LEU A 17 0.56 4.67 2.47
N ILE A 18 -0.54 4.06 2.03
CA ILE A 18 -0.53 2.74 1.39
C ILE A 18 -1.07 2.88 -0.02
N MET A 19 -0.25 2.52 -1.01
CA MET A 19 -0.61 2.50 -2.42
C MET A 19 -0.97 1.06 -2.81
N GLY A 20 -2.21 0.83 -3.24
CA GLY A 20 -2.59 -0.43 -3.89
C GLY A 20 -2.29 -0.38 -5.39
N GLU A 21 -1.97 -1.53 -5.98
CA GLU A 21 -1.77 -1.65 -7.42
C GLU A 21 -3.02 -1.27 -8.20
N GLY A 22 -4.15 -1.93 -7.93
CA GLY A 22 -5.43 -1.72 -8.59
C GLY A 22 -6.58 -1.49 -7.62
N PHE A 23 -7.80 -1.70 -8.12
CA PHE A 23 -9.02 -1.49 -7.34
C PHE A 23 -9.26 -2.57 -6.29
N ALA A 24 -8.83 -3.81 -6.54
CA ALA A 24 -8.98 -4.92 -5.61
C ALA A 24 -8.17 -4.71 -4.34
N GLU A 25 -6.90 -4.34 -4.47
CA GLU A 25 -5.98 -4.04 -3.37
C GLU A 25 -6.53 -2.88 -2.53
N VAL A 26 -7.01 -1.82 -3.18
CA VAL A 26 -7.59 -0.67 -2.49
C VAL A 26 -8.87 -1.04 -1.72
N ALA A 27 -9.71 -1.92 -2.28
CA ALA A 27 -10.89 -2.41 -1.60
C ALA A 27 -10.50 -3.24 -0.37
N LEU A 28 -9.53 -4.14 -0.50
CA LEU A 28 -8.99 -4.93 0.61
C LEU A 28 -8.42 -4.02 1.71
N LEU A 29 -7.56 -3.06 1.35
CA LEU A 29 -6.93 -2.14 2.31
C LEU A 29 -7.96 -1.31 3.05
N LYS A 30 -9.03 -0.85 2.38
CA LYS A 30 -10.14 -0.15 3.04
C LYS A 30 -10.90 -1.06 3.99
N HIS A 31 -11.10 -2.32 3.62
CA HIS A 31 -11.73 -3.32 4.49
C HIS A 31 -10.86 -3.60 5.73
N LEU A 32 -9.57 -3.86 5.56
CA LEU A 32 -8.61 -4.06 6.66
C LEU A 32 -8.56 -2.84 7.57
N ARG A 33 -8.53 -1.61 7.01
CA ARG A 33 -8.64 -0.38 7.79
C ARG A 33 -9.89 -0.37 8.66
N SER A 34 -11.03 -0.80 8.12
CA SER A 34 -12.30 -0.81 8.87
C SER A 34 -12.31 -1.82 10.03
N LEU A 35 -11.54 -2.91 9.91
CA LEU A 35 -11.43 -3.94 10.94
C LEU A 35 -10.38 -3.60 12.02
N PHE A 36 -9.24 -3.04 11.60
CA PHE A 36 -8.06 -2.95 12.45
C PHE A 36 -7.67 -1.52 12.85
N LEU A 37 -8.20 -0.48 12.20
CA LEU A 37 -7.80 0.91 12.45
C LEU A 37 -8.99 1.78 12.91
N PRO A 38 -9.28 1.82 14.22
CA PRO A 38 -10.31 2.70 14.77
C PRO A 38 -9.94 4.19 14.57
N ARG A 39 -10.92 5.09 14.70
CA ARG A 39 -10.75 6.53 14.38
C ARG A 39 -9.75 7.25 15.28
N ASP A 40 -9.53 6.72 16.48
CA ASP A 40 -8.65 7.21 17.54
C ASP A 40 -7.34 6.43 17.63
N ALA A 41 -7.01 5.60 16.64
CA ALA A 41 -5.76 4.82 16.58
C ALA A 41 -4.46 5.65 16.51
N GLY A 42 -4.53 6.98 16.63
CA GLY A 42 -3.36 7.86 16.58
C GLY A 42 -2.67 7.95 15.22
N LEU A 43 -3.15 7.26 14.18
CA LEU A 43 -2.55 7.22 12.84
C LEU A 43 -3.43 7.92 11.79
N ALA A 44 -2.83 8.75 10.95
CA ALA A 44 -3.47 9.32 9.77
C ALA A 44 -3.14 8.48 8.53
N LEU A 45 -4.03 7.54 8.19
CA LEU A 45 -3.87 6.63 7.05
C LEU A 45 -4.52 7.17 5.77
N THR A 46 -3.72 7.28 4.71
CA THR A 46 -4.14 7.50 3.33
C THR A 46 -4.00 6.21 2.53
N ILE A 47 -5.08 5.76 1.89
CA ILE A 47 -5.07 4.65 0.94
C ILE A 47 -5.31 5.23 -0.45
N ASP A 48 -4.46 4.89 -1.42
CA ASP A 48 -4.55 5.39 -2.79
C ASP A 48 -4.27 4.30 -3.83
N ASN A 49 -4.57 4.59 -5.09
CA ASN A 49 -4.57 3.62 -6.18
C ASN A 49 -3.56 4.01 -7.27
N ALA A 50 -2.64 3.10 -7.62
CA ALA A 50 -1.67 3.29 -8.70
C ALA A 50 -2.27 3.12 -10.11
N ARG A 51 -3.48 2.56 -10.21
CA ARG A 51 -4.27 2.29 -11.42
C ARG A 51 -3.64 1.23 -12.33
N GLY A 52 -3.10 0.18 -11.71
CA GLY A 52 -2.50 -1.00 -12.36
C GLY A 52 -1.10 -0.74 -12.91
N LYS A 53 -0.76 -1.44 -14.00
CA LYS A 53 0.50 -1.32 -14.76
C LYS A 53 1.74 -1.92 -14.09
N GLY A 54 1.56 -2.90 -13.20
CA GLY A 54 2.66 -3.67 -12.62
C GLY A 54 3.38 -2.99 -11.47
N ALA A 55 4.18 -3.79 -10.76
CA ALA A 55 4.83 -3.43 -9.49
C ALA A 55 5.69 -2.15 -9.57
N ARG A 56 6.36 -1.91 -10.70
CA ARG A 56 7.17 -0.69 -10.94
C ARG A 56 6.33 0.57 -10.92
N ASN A 57 5.15 0.55 -11.53
CA ASN A 57 4.26 1.71 -11.56
C ASN A 57 3.79 2.06 -10.14
N VAL A 58 3.46 1.05 -9.32
CA VAL A 58 3.01 1.24 -7.94
C VAL A 58 4.07 1.95 -7.09
N VAL A 59 5.32 1.49 -7.14
CA VAL A 59 6.43 2.11 -6.40
C VAL A 59 6.68 3.55 -6.87
N ASN A 60 6.62 3.81 -8.18
CA ASN A 60 6.81 5.15 -8.72
C ASN A 60 5.67 6.11 -8.33
N ALA A 61 4.41 5.65 -8.38
CA ALA A 61 3.25 6.43 -7.96
C ALA A 61 3.30 6.77 -6.46
N ALA A 62 3.66 5.79 -5.62
CA ALA A 62 3.86 6.00 -4.19
C ALA A 62 4.97 7.01 -3.91
N TYR A 63 6.11 6.89 -4.60
CA TYR A 63 7.23 7.82 -4.45
C TYR A 63 6.86 9.26 -4.86
N ALA A 64 6.19 9.43 -6.00
CA ALA A 64 5.75 10.74 -6.48
C ALA A 64 4.81 11.40 -5.46
N LYS A 65 3.86 10.64 -4.90
CA LYS A 65 2.93 11.16 -3.89
C LYS A 65 3.63 11.46 -2.57
N ALA A 66 4.55 10.61 -2.14
CA ALA A 66 5.33 10.81 -0.92
C ALA A 66 6.17 12.09 -0.96
N ARG A 67 6.74 12.43 -2.12
CA ARG A 67 7.50 13.69 -2.29
C ARG A 67 6.65 14.95 -2.15
N VAL A 68 5.35 14.88 -2.45
CA VAL A 68 4.45 16.04 -2.36
C VAL A 68 3.92 16.22 -0.95
N PHE A 69 3.56 15.12 -0.27
CA PHE A 69 2.85 15.17 1.01
C PHE A 69 3.72 14.82 2.24
N ALA A 70 4.95 14.34 2.04
CA ALA A 70 5.93 14.02 3.09
C ALA A 70 5.37 13.10 4.20
N TYR A 71 4.83 11.95 3.82
CA TYR A 71 4.35 10.94 4.79
C TYR A 71 5.49 10.37 5.64
N ASP A 72 5.20 10.05 6.91
CA ASP A 72 6.16 9.40 7.82
C ASP A 72 6.44 7.94 7.41
N HIS A 73 5.42 7.26 6.90
CA HIS A 73 5.50 5.88 6.41
C HIS A 73 4.88 5.73 5.02
N VAL A 74 5.52 4.95 4.15
CA VAL A 74 5.03 4.66 2.80
C VAL A 74 5.11 3.17 2.53
N TRP A 75 3.96 2.57 2.24
CA TRP A 75 3.82 1.18 1.83
C TRP A 75 3.23 1.06 0.43
N VAL A 76 3.55 -0.03 -0.24
CA VAL A 76 2.87 -0.48 -1.46
C VAL A 76 2.35 -1.90 -1.27
N LEU A 77 1.15 -2.18 -1.75
CA LEU A 77 0.59 -3.52 -1.91
C LEU A 77 0.48 -3.80 -3.41
N LEU A 78 1.21 -4.82 -3.87
CA LEU A 78 1.36 -5.15 -5.29
C LEU A 78 1.50 -6.66 -5.50
N ASP A 79 1.17 -7.12 -6.70
CA ASP A 79 1.38 -8.50 -7.10
C ASP A 79 2.82 -8.72 -7.58
N THR A 80 3.28 -9.98 -7.53
CA THR A 80 4.64 -10.34 -7.94
C THR A 80 4.74 -10.90 -9.36
N ASP A 81 3.68 -10.85 -10.16
CA ASP A 81 3.64 -11.48 -11.48
C ASP A 81 4.25 -10.61 -12.60
N THR A 82 4.29 -9.29 -12.41
CA THR A 82 4.67 -8.29 -13.41
C THR A 82 5.58 -7.22 -12.81
N ASP A 83 6.72 -6.98 -13.46
CA ASP A 83 7.72 -5.95 -13.09
C ASP A 83 8.28 -6.04 -11.66
N TYR A 84 8.16 -7.20 -11.02
CA TYR A 84 8.69 -7.47 -9.68
C TYR A 84 10.06 -8.14 -9.77
N ASP A 85 11.12 -7.32 -9.71
CA ASP A 85 12.52 -7.77 -9.79
C ASP A 85 13.40 -7.20 -8.66
N GLU A 86 14.63 -7.71 -8.52
CA GLU A 86 15.59 -7.21 -7.51
C GLU A 86 15.87 -5.71 -7.64
N ARG A 87 15.82 -5.18 -8.87
CA ARG A 87 16.04 -3.75 -9.14
C ARG A 87 14.91 -2.91 -8.54
N LEU A 88 13.67 -3.38 -8.62
CA LEU A 88 12.51 -2.76 -7.99
C LEU A 88 12.66 -2.75 -6.48
N ILE A 89 13.02 -3.90 -5.89
CA ILE A 89 13.18 -4.05 -4.43
C ILE A 89 14.28 -3.09 -3.93
N SER A 90 15.42 -3.05 -4.62
CA SER A 90 16.53 -2.13 -4.31
C SER A 90 16.11 -0.66 -4.42
N ASP A 91 15.36 -0.31 -5.47
CA ASP A 91 14.85 1.05 -5.69
C ASP A 91 13.83 1.47 -4.62
N ALA A 92 12.88 0.60 -4.26
CA ALA A 92 11.93 0.85 -3.17
C ALA A 92 12.65 1.06 -1.84
N LYS A 93 13.67 0.25 -1.52
CA LYS A 93 14.50 0.40 -0.33
C LYS A 93 15.21 1.75 -0.30
N LYS A 94 15.83 2.18 -1.41
CA LYS A 94 16.47 3.51 -1.54
C LYS A 94 15.46 4.64 -1.32
N LYS A 95 14.24 4.46 -1.80
CA LYS A 95 13.12 5.41 -1.64
C LYS A 95 12.43 5.34 -0.27
N LYS A 96 12.87 4.46 0.63
CA LYS A 96 12.26 4.18 1.95
C LYS A 96 10.79 3.76 1.85
N ILE A 97 10.44 3.01 0.80
CA ILE A 97 9.12 2.45 0.56
C ILE A 97 9.13 0.99 0.99
N GLN A 98 8.18 0.60 1.83
CA GLN A 98 7.99 -0.78 2.28
C GLN A 98 7.07 -1.52 1.28
N ILE A 99 7.42 -2.75 0.93
CA ILE A 99 6.67 -3.57 -0.03
C ILE A 99 5.92 -4.66 0.73
N ALA A 100 4.61 -4.69 0.60
CA ALA A 100 3.77 -5.85 0.88
C ALA A 100 3.53 -6.60 -0.44
N ALA A 101 4.33 -7.63 -0.69
CA ALA A 101 4.25 -8.43 -1.91
C ALA A 101 3.15 -9.49 -1.80
N CYS A 102 2.26 -9.56 -2.79
CA CYS A 102 1.22 -10.58 -2.88
C CYS A 102 1.66 -11.70 -3.83
N ASN A 103 1.88 -12.89 -3.27
CA ASN A 103 2.14 -14.11 -4.04
C ASN A 103 1.41 -15.30 -3.38
N PRO A 104 0.42 -15.92 -4.06
CA PRO A 104 -0.06 -15.61 -5.41
C PRO A 104 -0.72 -14.22 -5.48
N CYS A 105 -1.03 -13.73 -6.68
CA CYS A 105 -1.73 -12.44 -6.85
C CYS A 105 -3.03 -12.39 -6.03
N LEU A 106 -3.49 -11.18 -5.71
CA LEU A 106 -4.59 -11.00 -4.75
C LEU A 106 -5.83 -11.82 -5.10
N GLU A 107 -6.27 -11.83 -6.35
CA GLU A 107 -7.44 -12.60 -6.78
C GLU A 107 -7.25 -14.09 -6.58
N ALA A 108 -6.06 -14.62 -6.89
CA ALA A 108 -5.73 -16.02 -6.68
C ALA A 108 -5.71 -16.38 -5.18
N ALA A 109 -5.16 -15.51 -4.33
CA ALA A 109 -5.20 -15.69 -2.88
C ALA A 109 -6.65 -15.73 -2.35
N LEU A 110 -7.52 -14.84 -2.85
CA LEU A 110 -8.94 -14.81 -2.48
C LEU A 110 -9.70 -16.05 -2.96
N LEU A 111 -9.41 -16.56 -4.16
CA LEU A 111 -9.97 -17.81 -4.65
C LEU A 111 -9.56 -18.99 -3.77
N GLN A 112 -8.29 -19.07 -3.38
CA GLN A 112 -7.80 -20.12 -2.49
C GLN A 112 -8.49 -20.09 -1.13
N ILE A 113 -8.69 -18.90 -0.54
CA ILE A 113 -9.45 -18.73 0.71
C ILE A 113 -10.89 -19.23 0.56
N LYS A 114 -11.48 -19.06 -0.63
CA LYS A 114 -12.83 -19.57 -0.95
C LYS A 114 -12.85 -21.09 -1.24
N GLY A 115 -11.70 -21.76 -1.28
CA GLY A 115 -11.60 -23.16 -1.69
C GLY A 115 -11.76 -23.38 -3.21
N VAL A 116 -11.52 -22.34 -4.01
CA VAL A 116 -11.53 -22.41 -5.48
C VAL A 116 -10.10 -22.44 -5.99
N GLU A 117 -9.81 -23.38 -6.89
CA GLU A 117 -8.49 -23.48 -7.51
C GLU A 117 -8.26 -22.33 -8.50
N ALA A 118 -7.15 -21.62 -8.35
CA ALA A 118 -6.73 -20.58 -9.28
C ALA A 118 -5.98 -21.22 -10.46
N THR A 119 -6.62 -21.31 -11.62
CA THR A 119 -6.08 -21.97 -12.83
C THR A 119 -5.38 -21.01 -13.81
N GLY A 120 -5.26 -19.72 -13.44
CA GLY A 120 -4.57 -18.71 -14.24
C GLY A 120 -3.07 -18.95 -14.34
N GLN A 121 -2.49 -18.72 -15.52
CA GLN A 121 -1.04 -18.79 -15.72
C GLN A 121 -0.38 -17.48 -15.29
N ASN A 122 0.42 -17.51 -14.22
CA ASN A 122 1.35 -16.42 -13.93
C ASN A 122 2.62 -16.60 -14.78
N ARG A 123 3.13 -15.53 -15.40
CA ARG A 123 4.53 -15.52 -15.87
C ARG A 123 5.41 -15.66 -14.64
N ARG A 124 5.89 -16.87 -14.38
CA ARG A 124 6.76 -17.16 -13.23
C ARG A 124 8.01 -16.27 -13.31
N TYR A 125 8.09 -15.25 -12.46
CA TYR A 125 9.37 -14.71 -12.02
C TYR A 125 9.91 -15.68 -10.96
N GLN A 126 11.04 -16.31 -11.26
CA GLN A 126 11.77 -17.13 -10.29
C GLN A 126 12.31 -16.21 -9.19
N THR A 127 11.92 -16.46 -7.95
CA THR A 127 12.54 -15.84 -6.78
C THR A 127 14.01 -16.31 -6.70
N PRO A 128 15.00 -15.41 -6.57
CA PRO A 128 16.32 -15.83 -6.12
C PRO A 128 16.21 -16.29 -4.66
N VAL A 129 16.72 -17.49 -4.38
CA VAL A 129 16.96 -18.04 -3.04
C VAL A 129 18.06 -17.28 -2.31
#